data_AF-A0A1T5ENF3-F1
#
_entry.id   AF-A0A1T5ENF3-F1
#
_cell.length_a   1.000
_cell.length_b   1.000
_cell.length_c   1.000
_cell.angle_alpha   90.00
_cell.angle_beta   90.00
_cell.angle_gamma   90.00
#
_symmetry.space_group_name_H-M   'P 1'
#
loop_
_entity.id
_entity.type
_entity.pdbx_description
1 polymer ?
#
loop_
_entity_poly.entity_id
_entity_poly.type
_entity_poly.pdbx_seq_one_letter_code
_entity_poly.pdbx_strand_id
1 'polypeptide(L)'
;MAKRYPTIEEKREHNRTHLGRLERGMGGLVPVRFLPSNMAAGPCDMAARAAVGSYDSRNAPIAPLDGCTHPDQCACLLTIDHDRWLASLD
;
A
#
# COMPACT_ATOMS: atom_id res chain seq x y z
N MET A 1 11.36 20.57 19.65
CA MET A 1 11.45 20.16 18.23
C MET A 1 10.05 20.02 17.69
N ALA A 2 9.68 20.80 16.67
CA ALA A 2 8.39 20.62 16.00
C ALA A 2 8.38 19.26 15.29
N LYS A 3 7.28 18.51 15.41
CA LYS A 3 7.12 17.23 14.71
C LYS A 3 6.97 17.53 13.22
N ARG A 4 7.99 17.19 12.42
CA ARG A 4 7.90 17.28 10.95
C ARG A 4 7.06 16.11 10.43
N TYR A 5 6.12 16.40 9.55
CA TYR A 5 5.39 15.36 8.82
C TYR A 5 6.23 14.87 7.62
N PRO A 6 6.17 13.58 7.28
CA PRO A 6 6.88 13.05 6.13
C PRO A 6 6.31 13.59 4.81
N THR A 7 7.17 13.85 3.83
CA THR A 7 6.77 14.26 2.48
C THR A 7 6.09 13.11 1.73
N ILE A 8 5.47 13.42 0.59
CA ILE A 8 4.84 12.42 -0.28
C ILE A 8 5.87 11.37 -0.74
N GLU A 9 7.06 11.80 -1.13
CA GLU A 9 8.16 10.95 -1.57
C GLU A 9 8.66 10.06 -0.43
N GLU A 10 8.83 10.60 0.78
CA GLU A 10 9.23 9.83 1.97
C GLU A 10 8.20 8.73 2.29
N LYS A 11 6.90 9.02 2.14
CA LYS A 11 5.83 8.03 2.30
C LYS A 11 5.85 6.97 1.20
N ARG A 12 6.06 7.36 -0.06
CA ARG A 12 6.19 6.40 -1.18
C ARG A 12 7.38 5.49 -0.97
N GLU A 13 8.51 6.04 -0.53
CA GLU A 13 9.71 5.26 -0.25
C GLU A 13 9.51 4.30 0.93
N HIS A 14 8.81 4.75 1.98
CA HIS A 14 8.41 3.87 3.07
C HIS A 14 7.58 2.67 2.58
N ASN A 15 6.59 2.92 1.72
CA ASN A 15 5.74 1.85 1.15
C ASN A 15 6.51 0.92 0.20
N ARG A 16 7.45 1.43 -0.61
CA ARG A 16 8.35 0.58 -1.43
C ARG A 16 9.22 -0.31 -0.54
N THR A 17 9.80 0.28 0.50
CA THR A 17 10.61 -0.47 1.48
C THR A 17 9.77 -1.54 2.17
N HIS A 18 8.51 -1.24 2.49
CA HIS A 18 7.57 -2.20 3.06
C HIS A 18 7.30 -3.38 2.12
N LEU A 19 6.97 -3.12 0.85
CA LEU A 19 6.79 -4.18 -0.15
C LEU A 19 8.04 -5.05 -0.30
N GLY A 20 9.22 -4.45 -0.38
CA GLY A 20 10.47 -5.22 -0.45
C GLY A 20 10.71 -6.08 0.79
N ARG A 21 10.20 -5.70 1.97
CA ARG A 21 10.24 -6.57 3.17
C ARG A 21 9.27 -7.74 3.05
N LEU A 22 8.07 -7.51 2.51
CA LEU A 22 7.11 -8.60 2.25
C LEU A 22 7.68 -9.61 1.26
N GLU A 23 8.24 -9.14 0.13
CA GLU A 23 8.86 -10.01 -0.87
C GLU A 23 9.98 -10.88 -0.27
N ARG A 24 10.88 -10.27 0.51
CA ARG A 24 11.96 -11.00 1.19
C ARG A 24 11.44 -12.01 2.21
N GLY A 25 10.43 -11.64 2.98
CA GLY A 25 9.85 -12.53 4.00
C GLY A 25 9.16 -13.76 3.41
N MET A 26 8.66 -13.62 2.18
CA MET A 26 7.89 -14.66 1.49
C MET A 26 8.70 -15.40 0.40
N GLY A 27 9.97 -15.03 0.21
CA GLY A 27 10.87 -15.69 -0.73
C GLY A 27 10.68 -15.32 -2.20
N GLY A 28 10.00 -14.22 -2.52
CA GLY A 28 9.80 -13.81 -3.91
C GLY A 28 8.69 -12.81 -4.14
N LEU A 29 8.19 -12.77 -5.38
CA LEU A 29 7.03 -11.99 -5.78
C LEU A 29 5.81 -12.45 -4.97
N VAL A 30 5.03 -11.51 -4.43
CA VAL A 30 3.85 -11.84 -3.63
C VAL A 30 2.61 -11.09 -4.09
N PRO A 31 1.43 -11.72 -4.01
CA PRO A 31 0.18 -11.02 -4.22
C PRO A 31 -0.07 -10.10 -3.02
N VAL A 32 -0.36 -8.84 -3.31
CA VAL A 32 -0.65 -7.80 -2.34
C VAL A 32 -1.95 -7.10 -2.70
N ARG A 33 -2.62 -6.58 -1.68
CA ARG A 33 -3.80 -5.75 -1.83
C ARG A 33 -3.56 -4.38 -1.22
N PHE A 34 -4.22 -3.38 -1.79
CA PHE A 34 -4.19 -2.04 -1.23
C PHE A 34 -5.11 -1.99 -0.01
N LEU A 35 -4.59 -1.51 1.13
CA LEU A 35 -5.35 -1.35 2.36
C LEU A 35 -5.57 0.14 2.63
N PRO A 36 -6.77 0.67 2.33
CA PRO A 36 -7.11 2.03 2.70
C PRO A 36 -7.12 2.17 4.21
N SER A 37 -6.33 3.12 4.72
CA SER A 37 -6.17 3.36 6.16
C SER A 37 -6.35 4.85 6.44
N ASN A 38 -7.39 5.43 5.84
CA ASN A 38 -7.69 6.86 5.99
C ASN A 38 -8.67 6.99 7.16
N MET A 39 -8.13 7.23 8.34
CA MET A 39 -8.91 7.36 9.56
C MET A 39 -9.86 8.58 9.52
N ALA A 40 -10.98 8.43 10.23
CA ALA A 40 -12.11 9.36 10.43
C ALA A 40 -13.15 9.49 9.29
N ALA A 41 -12.76 9.67 8.03
CA ALA A 41 -13.72 9.95 6.93
C ALA A 41 -13.96 8.78 5.95
N GLY A 42 -13.25 7.66 6.14
CA GLY A 42 -13.26 6.54 5.21
C GLY A 42 -12.25 6.72 4.05
N PRO A 43 -12.12 5.71 3.17
CA PRO A 43 -11.17 5.74 2.07
C PRO A 43 -11.54 6.83 1.05
N CYS A 44 -10.53 7.50 0.49
CA CYS A 44 -10.77 8.36 -0.69
C CYS A 44 -11.03 7.49 -1.93
N ASP A 45 -11.66 8.05 -2.96
CA ASP A 45 -12.03 7.31 -4.18
C ASP A 45 -10.85 6.55 -4.80
N MET A 46 -9.65 7.15 -4.82
CA MET A 46 -8.46 6.48 -5.35
C MET A 46 -8.08 5.25 -4.53
N ALA A 47 -8.11 5.35 -3.20
CA ALA A 47 -7.82 4.25 -2.31
C ALA A 47 -8.91 3.17 -2.39
N ALA A 48 -10.18 3.57 -2.46
CA ALA A 48 -11.31 2.66 -2.59
C ALA A 48 -11.23 1.84 -3.89
N ARG A 49 -10.91 2.49 -5.02
CA ARG A 49 -10.70 1.82 -6.31
C ARG A 49 -9.53 0.85 -6.26
N ALA A 50 -8.41 1.27 -5.67
CA ALA A 50 -7.23 0.41 -5.53
C ALA A 50 -7.48 -0.80 -4.61
N ALA A 51 -8.36 -0.67 -3.62
CA ALA A 51 -8.67 -1.74 -2.67
C ALA A 51 -9.45 -2.92 -3.29
N VAL A 52 -10.08 -2.73 -4.44
CA VAL A 52 -10.82 -3.80 -5.15
C VAL A 52 -9.88 -4.81 -5.81
N GLY A 53 -8.64 -4.39 -6.11
CA GLY A 53 -7.67 -5.20 -6.85
C GLY A 53 -6.70 -6.01 -5.99
N SER A 54 -6.22 -7.10 -6.57
CA SER A 54 -5.01 -7.81 -6.15
C SER A 54 -3.89 -7.50 -7.15
N TYR A 55 -2.69 -7.23 -6.64
CA TYR A 55 -1.53 -6.82 -7.44
C TYR A 55 -0.36 -7.74 -7.14
N ASP A 56 0.54 -7.92 -8.10
CA ASP A 56 1.86 -8.42 -7.77
C ASP A 56 2.68 -7.30 -7.13
N SER A 57 3.47 -7.63 -6.10
CA SER A 57 4.27 -6.67 -5.32
C SER A 57 5.11 -5.70 -6.16
N ARG A 58 5.62 -6.12 -7.33
CA ARG A 58 6.38 -5.27 -8.25
C ARG A 58 5.55 -4.23 -9.02
N ASN A 59 4.27 -4.51 -9.23
CA ASN A 59 3.34 -3.69 -10.00
C ASN A 59 2.31 -2.98 -9.11
N ALA A 60 2.40 -3.17 -7.79
CA ALA A 60 1.41 -2.67 -6.87
C ALA A 60 1.48 -1.14 -6.75
N PRO A 61 0.32 -0.46 -6.67
CA PRO A 61 0.29 0.99 -6.63
C PRO A 61 0.82 1.52 -5.28
N ILE A 62 1.78 2.43 -5.32
CA ILE A 62 2.48 2.92 -4.13
C ILE A 62 1.77 4.15 -3.56
N ALA A 63 1.27 4.05 -2.33
CA ALA A 63 0.65 5.18 -1.62
C ALA A 63 1.69 6.26 -1.20
N PRO A 64 1.32 7.56 -1.21
CA PRO A 64 0.04 8.11 -1.68
C PRO A 64 -0.08 8.00 -3.21
N LEU A 65 -1.27 7.64 -3.68
CA LEU A 65 -1.57 7.47 -5.11
C LEU A 65 -1.59 8.82 -5.82
N ASP A 66 -1.23 8.84 -7.09
CA ASP A 66 -1.45 10.02 -7.94
C ASP A 66 -2.96 10.35 -7.95
N GLY A 67 -3.30 11.62 -7.74
CA GLY A 67 -4.70 12.06 -7.62
C GLY A 67 -5.34 11.83 -6.25
N CYS A 68 -4.59 11.42 -5.21
CA CYS A 68 -5.11 11.44 -3.84
C CYS A 68 -5.56 12.86 -3.44
N THR A 69 -6.75 12.98 -2.85
CA THR A 69 -7.31 14.27 -2.40
C THR A 69 -6.51 14.91 -1.26
N HIS A 70 -5.95 14.08 -0.37
CA HIS A 70 -5.20 14.53 0.82
C HIS A 70 -3.89 13.72 0.97
N PRO A 71 -2.93 13.86 0.05
CA PRO A 71 -1.72 13.04 0.04
C PRO A 71 -0.84 13.26 1.28
N ASP A 72 -0.88 14.47 1.83
CA ASP A 72 -0.17 14.83 3.07
C ASP A 72 -0.74 14.14 4.32
N GLN A 73 -1.99 13.67 4.26
CA GLN A 73 -2.66 12.94 5.35
C GLN A 73 -2.82 11.44 5.05
N CYS A 74 -2.37 10.97 3.88
CA CYS A 74 -2.51 9.58 3.48
C CYS A 74 -1.72 8.66 4.43
N ALA A 75 -2.40 7.61 4.90
CA ALA A 75 -1.85 6.53 5.73
C ALA A 75 -2.13 5.14 5.14
N CYS A 76 -2.57 5.06 3.88
CA CYS A 76 -2.75 3.81 3.14
C CYS A 76 -1.44 3.01 3.07
N LEU A 77 -1.56 1.68 3.07
CA LEU A 77 -0.45 0.74 2.94
C LEU A 77 -0.83 -0.43 2.04
N LEU A 78 0.16 -1.25 1.70
CA LEU A 78 -0.04 -2.52 1.00
C LEU A 78 0.13 -3.67 1.97
N THR A 79 -0.69 -4.71 1.86
CA THR A 79 -0.57 -5.92 2.68
C THR A 79 -0.70 -7.17 1.80
N ILE A 80 -0.24 -8.32 2.31
CA ILE A 80 -0.36 -9.60 1.60
C ILE A 80 -1.83 -9.90 1.34
N ASP A 81 -2.13 -10.27 0.11
CA ASP A 81 -3.40 -10.88 -0.26
C ASP A 81 -3.33 -12.37 0.09
N HIS A 82 -3.69 -12.69 1.34
CA HIS A 82 -3.57 -14.04 1.87
C HIS A 82 -4.39 -15.06 1.08
N ASP A 83 -5.57 -14.69 0.59
CA ASP A 83 -6.44 -15.62 -0.15
C ASP A 83 -5.78 -16.03 -1.47
N ARG A 84 -5.28 -15.05 -2.23
CA ARG A 84 -4.56 -15.33 -3.48
C ARG A 84 -3.22 -16.02 -3.24
N TRP A 85 -2.52 -15.69 -2.15
CA TRP A 85 -1.28 -16.36 -1.80
C TRP A 85 -1.50 -17.83 -1.46
N LEU A 86 -2.47 -18.13 -0.59
CA LEU A 86 -2.80 -19.52 -0.22
C LEU A 86 -3.25 -20.32 -1.44
N ALA A 87 -4.09 -19.75 -2.30
CA ALA A 87 -4.53 -20.38 -3.54
C ALA A 87 -3.39 -20.66 -4.54
N SER A 88 -2.20 -20.06 -4.36
CA SER A 88 -1.02 -20.34 -5.20
C SER A 88 -0.12 -21.47 -4.67
N LEU A 89 -0.42 -21.98 -3.47
CA LEU A 89 0.33 -23.06 -2.82
C LEU A 89 -0.31 -24.44 -3.03
N ASP A 90 -1.58 -24.48 -3.46
CA ASP A 90 -2.30 -25.70 -3.86
C ASP A 90 -1.89 -26.17 -5.27
#